data_AF-A0A916TMM1-F1
#
_entry.id   AF-A0A916TMM1-F1
#
_cell.length_a   1.000
_cell.length_b   1.000
_cell.length_c   1.000
_cell.angle_alpha   90.00
_cell.angle_beta   90.00
_cell.angle_gamma   90.00
#
_symmetry.space_group_name_H-M   'P 1'
#
loop_
_entity.id
_entity.type
_entity.pdbx_description
1 polymer ?
#
loop_
_entity_poly.entity_id
_entity_poly.type
_entity_poly.pdbx_seq_one_letter_code
_entity_poly.pdbx_strand_id
1 'polypeptide(L)'
;MRESDPVSVSGAAVAPPSNTAAILPPDLRQKEIAAAYRLLRAQIIANAENVGSDFAREARKMHHGETQERTIYGETTRKDAEALLDEGIDILPLPAPPEDAN
;
A
#
# COMPACT_ATOMS: atom_id res chain seq x y z
N MET A 1 -22.17 63.58 27.45
CA MET A 1 -20.77 63.28 27.83
C MET A 1 -20.71 61.87 28.40
N ARG A 2 -19.84 61.02 27.83
CA ARG A 2 -19.32 59.69 28.30
C ARG A 2 -20.38 58.57 28.45
N GLU A 3 -20.24 57.37 27.87
CA GLU A 3 -19.15 56.36 27.83
C GLU A 3 -19.42 55.46 26.59
N SER A 4 -18.50 55.12 25.67
CA SER A 4 -17.54 53.97 25.69
C SER A 4 -18.16 52.70 26.32
N ASP A 5 -18.39 51.55 25.66
CA ASP A 5 -17.48 50.66 24.92
C ASP A 5 -18.26 49.61 24.07
N PRO A 6 -17.66 48.99 23.01
CA PRO A 6 -18.21 47.83 22.30
C PRO A 6 -17.65 46.49 22.83
N VAL A 7 -18.54 45.56 23.20
CA VAL A 7 -18.23 44.14 23.48
C VAL A 7 -18.45 43.34 22.17
N SER A 8 -17.39 42.85 21.47
CA SER A 8 -16.75 41.52 21.61
C SER A 8 -17.77 40.36 21.70
N VAL A 9 -17.78 39.27 20.94
CA VAL A 9 -16.70 38.43 20.39
C VAL A 9 -17.32 37.40 19.42
N SER A 10 -16.47 36.89 18.52
CA SER A 10 -16.34 35.50 18.04
C SER A 10 -17.61 34.71 17.67
N GLY A 11 -17.76 34.24 16.44
CA GLY A 11 -16.79 33.34 15.82
C GLY A 11 -17.15 31.89 16.19
N ALA A 12 -18.24 31.38 15.61
CA ALA A 12 -18.60 29.96 15.69
C ALA A 12 -17.64 29.18 14.80
N ALA A 13 -16.48 28.85 15.36
CA ALA A 13 -15.50 27.95 14.76
C ALA A 13 -16.11 26.55 14.67
N VAL A 14 -16.37 26.11 13.44
CA VAL A 14 -16.55 24.70 13.10
C VAL A 14 -15.28 23.93 13.50
N ALA A 15 -15.39 23.03 14.47
CA ALA A 15 -14.29 22.14 14.84
C ALA A 15 -14.01 21.17 13.67
N PRO A 16 -12.75 20.99 13.23
CA PRO A 16 -12.43 19.91 12.29
C PRO A 16 -12.48 18.55 13.02
N PRO A 17 -12.78 17.44 12.31
CA PRO A 17 -12.76 16.11 12.90
C PRO A 17 -11.34 15.76 13.34
N SER A 18 -11.18 15.41 14.62
CA SER A 18 -9.94 14.88 15.20
C SER A 18 -9.49 13.64 14.43
N ASN A 19 -8.48 13.82 13.59
CA ASN A 19 -7.75 12.73 12.98
C ASN A 19 -6.85 12.11 14.07
N THR A 20 -7.32 11.07 14.77
CA THR A 20 -6.59 10.38 15.85
C THR A 20 -5.21 9.87 15.39
N ALA A 21 -4.99 9.70 14.08
CA ALA A 21 -3.69 9.42 13.49
C ALA A 21 -2.63 10.53 13.73
N ALA A 22 -3.04 11.75 14.07
CA ALA A 22 -2.12 12.89 14.25
C ALA A 22 -1.37 12.89 15.61
N ILE A 23 -1.80 12.11 16.60
CA ILE A 23 -1.37 12.22 18.01
C ILE A 23 -0.15 11.35 18.34
N LEU A 24 0.16 10.34 17.51
CA LEU A 24 1.29 9.45 17.76
C LEU A 24 2.62 10.10 17.32
N PRO A 25 3.71 9.92 18.10
CA PRO A 25 5.03 10.36 17.69
C PRO A 25 5.43 9.68 16.37
N PRO A 26 6.15 10.38 15.48
CA PRO A 26 6.43 9.94 14.11
C PRO A 26 7.08 8.55 14.05
N ASP A 27 7.96 8.21 15.00
CA ASP A 27 8.59 6.90 15.11
C ASP A 27 7.61 5.75 15.38
N LEU A 28 6.57 5.98 16.20
CA LEU A 28 5.56 4.96 16.47
C LEU A 28 4.64 4.78 15.25
N ARG A 29 4.29 5.87 14.56
CA ARG A 29 3.52 5.78 13.31
C ARG A 29 4.26 5.00 12.23
N GLN A 30 5.55 5.25 12.05
CA GLN A 30 6.36 4.53 11.07
C GLN A 30 6.43 3.03 11.38
N LYS A 31 6.56 2.65 12.66
CA LYS A 31 6.58 1.25 13.09
C LYS A 31 5.24 0.56 12.88
N GLU A 32 4.13 1.22 13.18
CA GLU A 32 2.79 0.66 12.97
C GLU A 32 2.49 0.47 11.47
N ILE A 33 2.87 1.45 10.64
CA ILE A 33 2.76 1.35 9.18
C ILE A 33 3.62 0.18 8.66
N ALA A 34 4.88 0.07 9.12
CA ALA A 34 5.76 -1.04 8.76
C ALA A 34 5.17 -2.41 9.15
N ALA A 35 4.61 -2.52 10.35
CA ALA A 35 3.98 -3.74 10.83
C ALA A 35 2.75 -4.10 9.98
N ALA A 36 1.93 -3.12 9.62
CA ALA A 36 0.78 -3.32 8.73
C ALA A 36 1.20 -3.81 7.34
N TYR A 37 2.26 -3.23 6.74
CA TYR A 37 2.82 -3.69 5.47
C TYR A 37 3.33 -5.12 5.54
N ARG A 38 4.08 -5.47 6.59
CA ARG A 38 4.57 -6.85 6.80
C ARG A 38 3.43 -7.84 6.93
N LEU A 39 2.36 -7.49 7.67
CA LEU A 39 1.19 -8.35 7.82
C LEU A 39 0.47 -8.55 6.49
N LEU A 40 0.24 -7.48 5.73
CA LEU A 40 -0.36 -7.56 4.40
C LEU A 40 0.46 -8.45 3.47
N ARG A 41 1.78 -8.23 3.41
CA ARG A 41 2.70 -9.06 2.62
C ARG A 41 2.63 -10.53 3.05
N ALA A 42 2.62 -10.81 4.34
CA ALA A 42 2.53 -12.16 4.87
C ALA A 42 1.20 -12.85 4.48
N GLN A 43 0.09 -12.11 4.49
CA GLN A 43 -1.21 -12.64 4.03
C GLN A 43 -1.19 -12.99 2.54
N ILE A 44 -0.58 -12.15 1.70
CA ILE A 44 -0.43 -12.44 0.27
C ILE A 44 0.42 -13.70 0.08
N ILE A 45 1.58 -13.76 0.71
CA ILE A 45 2.50 -14.91 0.60
C ILE A 45 1.87 -16.20 1.13
N ALA A 46 1.09 -16.14 2.21
CA ALA A 46 0.45 -17.32 2.78
C ALA A 46 -0.62 -17.93 1.84
N ASN A 47 -1.20 -17.13 0.95
CA ASN A 47 -2.24 -17.56 0.00
C ASN A 47 -1.72 -17.67 -1.44
N ALA A 48 -0.41 -17.46 -1.65
CA ALA A 48 0.20 -17.46 -2.97
C ALA A 48 1.37 -18.46 -3.05
N GLU A 49 1.53 -19.07 -4.21
CA GLU A 49 2.64 -19.99 -4.47
C GLU A 49 3.90 -19.22 -4.87
N ASN A 50 5.04 -19.56 -4.26
CA ASN A 50 6.32 -18.98 -4.62
C ASN A 50 6.89 -19.67 -5.86
N VAL A 51 6.96 -18.94 -6.97
CA VAL A 51 7.51 -19.42 -8.25
C VAL A 51 8.90 -18.85 -8.54
N GLY A 52 9.45 -18.00 -7.67
CA GLY A 52 10.79 -17.42 -7.82
C GLY A 52 10.98 -16.71 -9.16
N SER A 53 12.11 -16.95 -9.83
CA SER A 53 12.46 -16.35 -11.13
C SER A 53 11.58 -16.78 -12.31
N ASP A 54 10.75 -17.81 -12.13
CA ASP A 54 9.85 -18.34 -13.15
C ASP A 54 8.49 -17.62 -13.22
N PHE A 55 8.31 -16.55 -12.43
CA PHE A 55 7.06 -15.79 -12.35
C PHE A 55 6.49 -15.42 -13.72
N ALA A 56 7.34 -14.89 -14.60
CA ALA A 56 7.01 -14.56 -15.98
C ALA A 56 6.31 -15.68 -16.74
N ARG A 57 6.91 -16.86 -16.65
CA ARG A 57 6.53 -18.04 -17.41
C ARG A 57 5.25 -18.64 -16.85
N GLU A 58 5.14 -18.72 -15.53
CA GLU A 58 3.93 -19.24 -14.87
C GLU A 58 2.74 -18.28 -15.06
N ALA A 59 2.96 -16.96 -15.00
CA ALA A 59 1.91 -15.96 -15.23
C ALA A 59 1.32 -16.08 -16.65
N ARG A 60 2.17 -16.21 -17.68
CA ARG A 60 1.72 -16.48 -19.06
C ARG A 60 0.93 -17.77 -19.18
N LYS A 61 1.44 -18.88 -18.63
CA LYS A 61 0.75 -20.18 -18.68
C LYS A 61 -0.63 -20.12 -18.02
N MET A 62 -0.74 -19.45 -16.88
CA MET A 62 -2.02 -19.27 -16.20
C MET A 62 -2.99 -18.43 -17.04
N HIS A 63 -2.50 -17.36 -17.67
CA HIS A 63 -3.32 -16.53 -18.56
C HIS A 63 -3.81 -17.28 -19.80
N HIS A 64 -2.99 -18.17 -20.36
CA HIS A 64 -3.37 -19.01 -21.51
C HIS A 64 -4.16 -20.29 -21.12
N GLY A 65 -4.37 -20.54 -19.83
CA GLY A 65 -5.06 -21.74 -19.35
C GLY A 65 -4.26 -23.04 -19.47
N GLU A 66 -2.94 -22.97 -19.62
CA GLU A 66 -2.04 -24.14 -19.64
C GLU A 66 -1.84 -24.75 -18.25
N THR A 67 -2.00 -23.94 -17.20
CA THR A 67 -1.88 -24.36 -15.80
C THR A 67 -3.09 -23.91 -14.99
N GLN A 68 -3.29 -24.52 -13.82
CA GLN A 68 -4.38 -24.15 -12.92
C GLN A 68 -4.21 -22.72 -12.40
N GLU A 69 -5.28 -21.92 -12.51
CA GLU A 69 -5.36 -20.58 -11.94
C GLU A 69 -5.19 -20.62 -10.42
N ARG A 70 -4.15 -19.94 -9.93
CA ARG A 70 -3.82 -19.82 -8.51
C ARG A 70 -3.05 -18.53 -8.28
N THR A 71 -3.05 -17.99 -7.06
CA THR A 71 -2.22 -16.82 -6.77
C THR A 71 -0.75 -17.24 -6.78
N ILE A 72 0.08 -16.55 -7.55
CA ILE A 72 1.53 -16.78 -7.60
C ILE A 72 2.27 -15.50 -7.22
N TYR A 73 3.44 -15.66 -6.61
CA TYR A 73 4.36 -14.57 -6.37
C TYR A 73 5.78 -15.02 -6.70
N GLY A 74 6.62 -14.08 -7.12
CA GLY A 74 7.99 -14.39 -7.46
C GLY A 74 8.75 -13.13 -7.85
N GLU A 75 9.87 -13.36 -8.50
CA GLU A 75 10.78 -12.33 -8.95
C GLU A 75 10.80 -12.35 -10.48
N THR A 76 10.75 -11.17 -11.09
CA THR A 76 10.98 -11.03 -12.52
C THR A 76 11.75 -9.74 -12.79
N THR A 77 12.35 -9.65 -13.96
CA THR A 77 13.02 -8.42 -14.38
C THR A 77 11.98 -7.36 -14.74
N ARG A 78 12.34 -6.07 -14.60
CA ARG A 78 11.43 -4.97 -14.98
C ARG A 78 10.93 -5.10 -16.43
N LYS A 79 11.84 -5.41 -17.36
CA LYS A 79 11.50 -5.59 -18.78
C LYS A 79 10.47 -6.69 -18.99
N ASP A 80 10.58 -7.76 -18.24
CA ASP A 80 9.67 -8.89 -18.34
C ASP A 80 8.31 -8.58 -17.67
N ALA A 81 8.32 -7.92 -16.50
CA ALA A 81 7.10 -7.37 -15.90
C ALA A 81 6.34 -6.43 -16.86
N GLU A 82 7.06 -5.55 -17.58
CA GLU A 82 6.47 -4.67 -18.59
C GLU A 82 5.87 -5.47 -19.76
N ALA A 83 6.55 -6.52 -20.22
CA ALA A 83 6.03 -7.39 -21.27
C ALA A 83 4.75 -8.12 -20.84
N LEU A 84 4.68 -8.61 -19.60
CA LEU A 84 3.47 -9.22 -19.05
C LEU A 84 2.29 -8.24 -19.08
N LEU A 85 2.51 -6.99 -18.68
CA LEU A 85 1.46 -5.96 -18.71
C LEU A 85 1.03 -5.63 -20.15
N ASP A 86 1.96 -5.56 -21.11
CA ASP A 86 1.66 -5.31 -22.54
C ASP A 86 0.86 -6.47 -23.17
N GLU A 87 1.14 -7.71 -22.74
CA GLU A 87 0.39 -8.91 -23.10
C GLU A 87 -1.02 -8.95 -22.48
N GLY A 88 -1.33 -8.06 -21.53
CA GLY A 88 -2.61 -8.03 -20.82
C GLY A 88 -2.66 -8.94 -19.59
N ILE A 89 -1.50 -9.32 -19.04
CA ILE A 89 -1.38 -10.10 -17.81
C ILE A 89 -1.25 -9.14 -16.64
N ASP A 90 -2.31 -9.06 -15.83
CA ASP A 90 -2.34 -8.22 -14.64
C ASP A 90 -1.35 -8.71 -13.58
N ILE A 91 -0.32 -7.91 -13.32
CA ILE A 91 0.67 -8.15 -12.27
C ILE A 91 0.73 -6.95 -11.33
N LEU A 92 1.03 -7.22 -10.05
CA LEU A 92 1.20 -6.19 -9.05
C LEU A 92 2.54 -6.36 -8.33
N PRO A 93 3.30 -5.28 -8.12
CA PRO A 93 4.50 -5.35 -7.30
C PRO A 93 4.11 -5.67 -5.86
N LEU A 94 4.79 -6.65 -5.27
CA LEU A 94 4.60 -6.99 -3.87
C LEU A 94 5.06 -5.80 -2.99
N PRO A 95 4.32 -5.43 -1.93
CA PRO A 95 4.72 -4.35 -1.04
C PRO A 95 6.11 -4.62 -0.45
N ALA A 96 7.08 -3.75 -0.75
CA ALA A 96 8.40 -3.81 -0.15
C ALA A 96 8.31 -3.39 1.33
N PRO A 97 9.08 -4.02 2.22
CA PRO A 97 9.17 -3.53 3.58
C PRO A 97 9.84 -2.12 3.55
N PRO A 98 9.52 -1.24 4.49
CA PRO A 98 10.02 0.14 4.48
C PRO A 98 11.54 0.27 4.67
N GLU A 99 12.21 -0.82 5.02
CA GLU A 99 13.68 -0.92 5.10
C GLU A 99 14.36 -1.15 3.74
N ASP A 100 13.63 -1.58 2.71
CA ASP A 100 14.11 -1.77 1.33
C ASP A 100 13.77 -0.59 0.39
N ALA A 101 13.11 0.46 0.91
CA ALA A 101 12.83 1.69 0.17
C ALA A 101 14.00 2.69 0.35
N ASN A 102 15.13 2.45 -0.30
CA ASN A 102 16.29 3.36 -0.30
C ASN A 102 16.86 3.56 -1.71
#